data_AF-A0A6N6K9W1-F1
#
_entry.id   AF-A0A6N6K9W1-F1
#
_cell.length_a   1.000
_cell.length_b   1.000
_cell.length_c   1.000
_cell.angle_alpha   90.00
_cell.angle_beta   90.00
_cell.angle_gamma   90.00
#
_symmetry.space_group_name_H-M   'P 1'
#
loop_
_entity.id
_entity.type
_entity.pdbx_description
1 polymer ?
#
loop_
_entity_poly.entity_id
_entity_poly.type
_entity_poly.pdbx_seq_one_letter_code
_entity_poly.pdbx_strand_id
1 'polypeptide(L)'
;MTMHLYRISLFILLFFGLTFSTNAQSLKLLDFEKRDLHYKTFTAILHNGKPIFQFDSPDGALTLSPSAKGKLSIATIDRNGDELTPVHNVGFKVGIKDWRSNTLWMYATETIFEVDLEDILKKCEQGDSLIFMTVDRTYRLPRHEIVITDGC
;
A
#
# COMPACT_ATOMS: atom_id res chain seq x y z
N MET A 1 -46.98 -57.39 -56.43
CA MET A 1 -47.56 -58.37 -55.48
C MET A 1 -47.31 -57.84 -54.07
N THR A 2 -48.37 -57.45 -53.37
CA THR A 2 -48.57 -57.37 -51.89
C THR A 2 -47.48 -56.72 -51.00
N MET A 3 -47.74 -55.55 -50.40
CA MET A 3 -48.26 -55.33 -49.02
C MET A 3 -47.29 -55.68 -47.87
N HIS A 4 -46.93 -54.67 -47.06
CA HIS A 4 -47.14 -54.58 -45.59
C HIS A 4 -46.38 -53.36 -45.02
N LEU A 5 -47.04 -52.29 -44.56
CA LEU A 5 -47.66 -52.06 -43.24
C LEU A 5 -46.67 -52.04 -42.03
N TYR A 6 -46.45 -50.83 -41.50
CA TYR A 6 -46.37 -50.38 -40.09
C TYR A 6 -45.42 -51.04 -39.07
N ARG A 7 -44.64 -50.16 -38.40
CA ARG A 7 -44.32 -50.13 -36.95
C ARG A 7 -43.44 -48.88 -36.70
N ILE A 8 -43.96 -47.72 -36.30
CA ILE A 8 -44.31 -47.27 -34.93
C ILE A 8 -43.45 -47.94 -33.85
N SER A 9 -42.52 -47.19 -33.24
CA SER A 9 -42.37 -46.99 -31.79
C SER A 9 -41.12 -46.12 -31.52
N LEU A 10 -41.29 -44.85 -31.14
CA LEU A 10 -41.14 -44.39 -29.76
C LEU A 10 -39.66 -44.21 -29.33
N PHE A 11 -38.99 -43.21 -29.90
CA PHE A 11 -37.75 -42.65 -29.33
C PHE A 11 -38.11 -41.63 -28.24
N ILE A 12 -38.51 -42.15 -27.07
CA ILE A 12 -38.55 -41.42 -25.80
C ILE A 12 -37.21 -41.73 -25.11
N LEU A 13 -36.34 -40.72 -24.97
CA LEU A 13 -35.42 -40.51 -23.83
C LEU A 13 -34.50 -39.32 -24.12
N LEU A 14 -35.12 -38.14 -24.17
CA LEU A 14 -34.46 -36.86 -23.89
C LEU A 14 -35.01 -36.44 -22.53
N PHE A 15 -34.15 -35.92 -21.64
CA PHE A 15 -34.34 -35.61 -20.21
C PHE A 15 -33.77 -36.61 -19.21
N PHE A 16 -32.43 -36.68 -19.17
CA PHE A 16 -31.72 -36.72 -17.88
C PHE A 16 -30.99 -35.38 -17.73
N GLY A 17 -31.72 -34.38 -17.24
CA GLY A 17 -31.13 -33.15 -16.73
C GLY A 17 -30.41 -33.47 -15.43
N LEU A 18 -29.09 -33.67 -15.50
CA LEU A 18 -28.22 -33.73 -14.34
C LEU A 18 -28.20 -32.34 -13.70
N THR A 19 -28.98 -32.14 -12.66
CA THR A 19 -28.85 -31.00 -11.75
C THR A 19 -27.60 -31.22 -10.89
N PHE A 20 -26.45 -30.80 -11.41
CA PHE A 20 -25.27 -30.58 -10.57
C PHE A 20 -25.57 -29.37 -9.67
N SER A 21 -25.98 -29.62 -8.42
CA SER A 21 -25.90 -28.62 -7.37
C SER A 21 -24.43 -28.38 -7.06
N THR A 22 -23.86 -27.32 -7.61
CA THR A 22 -22.56 -26.79 -7.20
C THR A 22 -22.73 -26.15 -5.82
N ASN A 23 -22.54 -26.94 -4.76
CA ASN A 23 -22.25 -26.37 -3.44
C ASN A 23 -20.85 -25.75 -3.49
N ALA A 24 -20.77 -24.50 -3.95
CA ALA A 24 -19.58 -23.67 -3.83
C ALA A 24 -19.40 -23.33 -2.35
N GLN A 25 -18.68 -24.17 -1.62
CA GLN A 25 -18.18 -23.82 -0.29
C GLN A 25 -17.11 -22.74 -0.48
N SER A 26 -17.40 -21.51 -0.04
CA SER A 26 -16.38 -20.46 -0.02
C SER A 26 -15.31 -20.86 1.00
N LEU A 27 -14.12 -21.22 0.52
CA LEU A 27 -12.93 -21.27 1.35
C LEU A 27 -12.68 -19.84 1.84
N LYS A 28 -12.95 -19.57 3.13
CA LYS A 28 -12.43 -18.39 3.83
C LYS A 28 -10.92 -18.53 3.90
N LEU A 29 -10.26 -18.18 2.80
CA LEU A 29 -8.82 -18.21 2.66
C LEU A 29 -8.27 -17.06 3.52
N LEU A 30 -7.93 -17.39 4.76
CA LEU A 30 -7.14 -16.58 5.68
C LEU A 30 -7.75 -15.19 5.94
N ASP A 31 -8.71 -15.16 6.86
CA ASP A 31 -9.00 -13.94 7.64
C ASP A 31 -7.75 -13.69 8.50
N PHE A 32 -6.74 -13.03 7.93
CA PHE A 32 -5.61 -12.54 8.71
C PHE A 32 -6.15 -11.41 9.57
N GLU A 33 -6.57 -11.75 10.78
CA GLU A 33 -6.90 -10.77 11.79
C GLU A 33 -5.72 -9.79 11.88
N LYS A 34 -5.97 -8.53 11.49
CA LYS A 34 -4.99 -7.46 11.50
C LYS A 34 -4.59 -7.23 12.95
N ARG A 35 -3.57 -7.95 13.41
CA ARG A 35 -3.05 -7.80 14.77
C ARG A 35 -2.52 -6.37 14.90
N ASP A 36 -3.10 -5.61 15.83
CA ASP A 36 -2.53 -4.35 16.29
C ASP A 36 -1.22 -4.64 17.02
N LEU A 37 -0.15 -4.73 16.24
CA LEU A 37 1.20 -4.84 16.77
C LEU A 37 1.62 -3.45 17.24
N HIS A 38 1.35 -3.16 18.51
CA HIS A 38 1.90 -2.00 19.20
C HIS A 38 3.40 -2.22 19.44
N TYR A 39 4.21 -1.96 18.42
CA TYR A 39 5.67 -1.99 18.56
C TYR A 39 6.10 -0.90 19.54
N LYS A 40 6.86 -1.30 20.57
CA LYS A 40 7.48 -0.37 21.52
C LYS A 40 8.46 0.57 20.83
N THR A 41 9.21 0.07 19.85
CA THR A 41 10.18 0.87 19.10
C THR A 41 10.07 0.57 17.61
N PHE A 42 10.05 1.61 16.77
CA PHE A 42 9.96 1.49 15.31
C PHE A 42 10.63 2.67 14.61
N THR A 43 10.89 2.58 13.31
CA THR A 43 11.41 3.72 12.52
C THR A 43 10.26 4.36 11.74
N ALA A 44 10.22 5.69 11.67
CA ALA A 44 9.18 6.43 10.97
C ALA A 44 9.73 7.66 10.22
N ILE A 45 8.98 8.14 9.24
CA ILE A 45 9.16 9.46 8.65
C ILE A 45 8.46 10.49 9.54
N LEU A 46 9.13 11.60 9.81
CA LEU A 46 8.65 12.68 10.68
C LEU A 46 8.49 13.95 9.86
N HIS A 47 7.39 14.66 10.08
CA HIS A 47 7.16 16.02 9.63
C HIS A 47 7.34 16.96 10.81
N ASN A 48 8.31 17.88 10.74
CA ASN A 48 8.65 18.81 11.81
C ASN A 48 8.81 18.14 13.19
N GLY A 49 9.50 16.99 13.20
CA GLY A 49 9.77 16.22 14.42
C GLY A 49 8.61 15.36 14.92
N LYS A 50 7.45 15.37 14.25
CA LYS A 50 6.29 14.53 14.60
C LYS A 50 6.15 13.40 13.58
N PRO A 51 6.02 12.13 14.00
CA PRO A 51 5.89 11.05 13.03
C PRO A 51 4.59 11.19 12.25
N ILE A 52 4.66 10.97 10.94
CA ILE A 52 3.49 11.06 10.06
C ILE A 52 2.71 9.74 10.19
N PHE A 53 1.47 9.83 10.65
CA PHE A 53 0.52 8.72 10.60
C PHE A 53 -0.73 9.17 9.87
N GLN A 54 -1.15 8.40 8.88
CA GLN A 54 -2.56 8.29 8.58
C GLN A 54 -3.07 7.06 9.30
N PHE A 55 -3.80 7.32 10.37
CA PHE A 55 -4.85 6.41 10.80
C PHE A 55 -5.95 6.52 9.72
N ASP A 56 -6.33 5.39 9.15
CA ASP A 56 -7.51 5.24 8.29
C ASP A 56 -7.43 5.70 6.81
N SER A 57 -6.26 5.62 6.16
CA SER A 57 -6.25 5.47 4.70
C SER A 57 -6.49 4.00 4.34
N PRO A 58 -7.52 3.66 3.51
CA PRO A 58 -7.79 2.28 3.10
C PRO A 58 -6.61 1.63 2.37
N ASP A 59 -5.73 2.45 1.79
CA ASP A 59 -4.54 2.01 1.05
C ASP A 59 -3.26 2.07 1.91
N GLY A 60 -3.33 2.67 3.11
CA GLY A 60 -2.22 2.74 4.07
C GLY A 60 -1.05 3.67 3.69
N ALA A 61 -1.15 4.37 2.55
CA ALA A 61 -0.15 5.33 2.09
C ALA A 61 -0.07 6.55 3.03
N LEU A 62 1.13 7.11 3.20
CA LEU A 62 1.28 8.42 3.82
C LEU A 62 1.02 9.49 2.77
N THR A 63 0.41 10.62 3.14
CA THR A 63 0.18 11.73 2.21
C THR A 63 0.68 13.06 2.75
N LEU A 64 1.05 13.96 1.84
CA LEU A 64 1.37 15.36 2.13
C LEU A 64 0.73 16.27 1.09
N SER A 65 0.23 17.43 1.52
CA SER A 65 -0.22 18.46 0.58
C SER A 65 0.96 18.96 -0.27
N PRO A 66 0.75 19.23 -1.57
CA PRO A 66 1.69 19.97 -2.41
C PRO A 66 2.12 21.33 -1.82
N SER A 67 1.33 21.89 -0.91
CA SER A 67 1.62 23.16 -0.22
C SER A 67 2.25 22.99 1.17
N ALA A 68 2.57 21.75 1.57
CA ALA A 68 3.18 21.47 2.86
C ALA A 68 4.55 22.16 3.00
N LYS A 69 4.89 22.52 4.24
CA LYS A 69 6.10 23.27 4.57
C LYS A 69 6.87 22.63 5.73
N GLY A 70 8.12 23.01 5.87
CA GLY A 70 9.00 22.57 6.95
C GLY A 70 9.86 21.40 6.50
N LYS A 71 10.09 20.44 7.39
CA LYS A 71 11.16 19.46 7.22
C LYS A 71 10.65 18.04 7.37
N LEU A 72 11.14 17.16 6.50
CA LEU A 72 11.03 15.73 6.67
C LEU A 72 12.34 15.15 7.18
N SER A 73 12.24 14.23 8.13
CA SER A 73 13.36 13.47 8.68
C SER A 73 12.93 12.04 8.96
N ILE A 74 13.89 11.16 9.28
CA ILE A 74 13.61 9.80 9.72
C ILE A 74 14.25 9.59 11.08
N ALA A 75 13.49 9.00 12.00
CA ALA A 75 14.01 8.65 13.32
C ALA A 75 13.43 7.33 13.81
N THR A 76 14.16 6.69 14.73
CA THR A 76 13.56 5.69 15.62
C THR A 76 12.64 6.40 16.61
N ILE A 77 11.49 5.79 16.84
CA ILE A 77 10.44 6.25 17.74
C ILE A 77 10.34 5.26 18.88
N ASP A 78 10.41 5.75 20.11
CA ASP A 78 9.98 5.01 21.29
C ASP A 78 8.53 5.37 21.61
N ARG A 79 7.71 4.35 21.81
CA ARG A 79 6.29 4.47 22.12
C ARG A 79 6.06 4.11 23.58
N ASN A 80 5.56 5.07 24.34
CA ASN A 80 5.13 4.88 25.71
C ASN A 80 3.64 5.25 25.85
N GLY A 81 2.76 4.24 25.77
CA GLY A 81 1.33 4.50 25.62
C GLY A 81 1.04 5.22 24.29
N ASP A 82 0.41 6.39 24.38
CA ASP A 82 0.09 7.25 23.23
C ASP A 82 1.21 8.25 22.90
N GLU A 83 2.23 8.37 23.77
CA GLU A 83 3.36 9.25 23.56
C GLU A 83 4.36 8.62 22.58
N LEU A 84 4.77 9.40 21.58
CA LEU A 84 5.73 9.00 20.56
C LEU A 84 6.92 9.94 20.60
N THR A 85 8.06 9.42 21.03
CA THR A 85 9.29 10.22 21.20
C THR A 85 10.33 9.80 20.16
N PRO A 86 10.78 10.72 19.30
CA PRO A 86 11.95 10.49 18.45
C PRO A 86 13.21 10.31 19.31
N VAL A 87 13.97 9.24 19.07
CA VAL A 87 15.16 8.89 19.88
C VAL A 87 16.45 9.03 19.09
N HIS A 88 16.50 8.49 17.87
CA HIS A 88 17.71 8.50 17.06
C HIS A 88 17.40 8.83 15.61
N ASN A 89 18.06 9.87 15.07
CA ASN A 89 17.95 10.23 13.66
C ASN A 89 18.62 9.18 12.79
N VAL A 90 17.94 8.75 11.74
CA VAL A 90 18.40 7.73 10.81
C VAL A 90 18.77 8.40 9.49
N GLY A 91 19.98 8.13 8.99
CA GLY A 91 20.41 8.60 7.69
C GLY A 91 19.62 7.94 6.56
N PHE A 92 19.27 8.71 5.54
CA PHE A 92 18.46 8.23 4.42
C PHE A 92 18.85 8.88 3.09
N LYS A 93 18.30 8.30 2.03
CA LYS A 93 18.21 8.88 0.70
C LYS A 93 16.75 9.03 0.33
N VAL A 94 16.45 9.98 -0.55
CA VAL A 94 15.09 10.22 -1.03
C VAL A 94 15.07 10.29 -2.55
N GLY A 95 14.14 9.57 -3.15
CA GLY A 95 13.81 9.62 -4.57
C GLY A 95 12.41 10.18 -4.78
N ILE A 96 12.15 10.66 -5.99
CA ILE A 96 10.82 11.07 -6.45
C ILE A 96 10.40 10.07 -7.53
N LYS A 97 9.21 9.51 -7.36
CA LYS A 97 8.55 8.61 -8.30
C LYS A 97 7.43 9.38 -8.99
N ASP A 98 7.59 9.62 -10.28
CA ASP A 98 6.57 10.25 -11.12
C ASP A 98 5.33 9.38 -11.24
N TRP A 99 4.16 9.95 -10.99
CA TRP A 99 2.92 9.18 -10.97
C TRP A 99 2.45 8.73 -12.36
N ARG A 100 2.80 9.50 -13.41
CA ARG A 100 2.35 9.22 -14.79
C ARG A 100 3.15 8.09 -15.44
N SER A 101 4.47 8.14 -15.29
CA SER A 101 5.43 7.27 -15.95
C SER A 101 6.00 6.19 -15.03
N ASN A 102 5.79 6.29 -13.71
CA ASN A 102 6.45 5.46 -12.69
C ASN A 102 7.98 5.57 -12.71
N THR A 103 8.54 6.59 -13.36
CA THR A 103 9.99 6.82 -13.35
C THR A 103 10.42 7.26 -11.96
N LEU A 104 11.44 6.58 -11.41
CA LEU A 104 12.07 6.94 -10.14
C LEU A 104 13.40 7.65 -10.44
N TRP A 105 13.56 8.87 -9.93
CA TRP A 105 14.87 9.54 -9.90
C TRP A 105 15.27 9.90 -8.47
N MET A 106 16.56 9.91 -8.22
CA MET A 106 17.11 10.30 -6.92
C MET A 106 17.05 11.82 -6.80
N TYR A 107 16.42 12.32 -5.74
CA TYR A 107 16.53 13.74 -5.37
C TYR A 107 17.84 13.99 -4.63
N ALA A 108 18.18 13.12 -3.67
CA ALA A 108 19.46 13.15 -2.95
C ALA A 108 20.20 11.82 -3.13
N THR A 109 21.43 11.88 -3.63
CA THR A 109 22.27 10.69 -3.87
C THR A 109 23.17 10.36 -2.68
N GLU A 110 23.52 11.38 -1.92
CA GLU A 110 24.24 11.38 -0.68
C GLU A 110 23.32 11.03 0.50
N THR A 111 23.94 10.67 1.62
CA THR A 111 23.18 10.39 2.85
C THR A 111 22.84 11.71 3.51
N ILE A 112 21.54 11.94 3.72
CA ILE A 112 21.01 13.10 4.43
C ILE A 112 20.23 12.64 5.66
N PHE A 113 19.96 13.57 6.57
CA PHE A 113 19.17 13.33 7.79
C PHE A 113 17.89 14.15 7.84
N GLU A 114 17.76 15.11 6.92
CA GLU A 114 16.62 15.99 6.81
C GLU A 114 16.50 16.48 5.36
N VAL A 115 15.28 16.71 4.91
CA VAL A 115 14.98 17.37 3.63
C VAL A 115 13.95 18.46 3.84
N ASP A 116 14.20 19.63 3.24
CA ASP A 116 13.27 20.75 3.21
C ASP A 116 12.12 20.44 2.25
N LEU A 117 10.89 20.55 2.74
CA LEU A 117 9.69 20.23 1.97
C LEU A 117 9.50 21.20 0.82
N GLU A 118 9.70 22.49 1.07
CA GLU A 118 9.54 23.51 0.04
C GLU A 118 10.49 23.28 -1.14
N ASP A 119 11.70 22.80 -0.88
CA ASP A 119 12.67 22.52 -1.93
C ASP A 119 12.38 21.25 -2.73
N ILE A 120 12.04 20.14 -2.05
CA ILE A 120 11.72 18.89 -2.76
C ILE A 120 10.39 18.99 -3.51
N LEU A 121 9.38 19.67 -2.94
CA LEU A 121 8.05 19.80 -3.56
C LEU A 121 8.06 20.69 -4.81
N LYS A 122 9.03 21.61 -4.97
CA LYS A 122 9.24 22.33 -6.26
C LYS A 122 9.56 21.39 -7.42
N LYS A 123 9.93 20.13 -7.14
CA LYS A 123 10.28 19.10 -8.13
C LYS A 123 9.19 18.04 -8.28
N CYS A 124 8.07 18.19 -7.57
CA CYS A 124 6.96 17.25 -7.59
C CYS A 124 5.73 17.88 -8.23
N GLU A 125 4.92 17.05 -8.89
CA GLU A 125 3.54 17.34 -9.24
C GLU A 125 2.59 16.62 -8.28
N GLN A 126 1.32 17.04 -8.27
CA GLN A 126 0.28 16.30 -7.58
C GLN A 126 0.18 14.87 -8.17
N GLY A 127 0.18 13.88 -7.28
CA GLY A 127 0.21 12.46 -7.59
C GLY A 127 1.57 11.82 -7.39
N ASP A 128 2.67 12.58 -7.49
CA ASP A 128 4.02 12.04 -7.31
C ASP A 128 4.23 11.46 -5.91
N SER A 129 5.19 10.54 -5.79
CA SER A 129 5.56 9.94 -4.52
C SER A 129 7.00 10.27 -4.14
N LEU A 130 7.22 10.60 -2.86
CA LEU A 130 8.53 10.62 -2.24
C LEU A 130 8.85 9.23 -1.69
N ILE A 131 9.95 8.63 -2.14
CA ILE A 131 10.42 7.30 -1.73
C ILE A 131 11.64 7.46 -0.82
N PHE A 132 11.49 7.08 0.44
CA PHE A 132 12.54 7.15 1.45
C PHE A 132 13.26 5.82 1.59
N MET A 133 14.58 5.85 1.66
CA MET A 133 15.42 4.66 1.78
C MET A 133 16.43 4.87 2.91
N THR A 134 16.34 4.07 3.97
CA THR A 134 17.35 4.07 5.03
C THR A 134 18.68 3.55 4.49
N VAL A 135 19.79 4.14 4.93
CA VAL A 135 21.13 3.69 4.48
C VAL A 135 21.62 2.46 5.23
N ASP A 136 21.05 2.19 6.40
CA ASP A 136 21.34 1.01 7.21
C ASP A 136 20.09 0.12 7.32
N ARG A 137 20.27 -1.16 6.98
CA ARG A 137 19.25 -2.20 6.97
C ARG A 137 18.78 -2.62 8.37
N THR A 138 19.50 -2.24 9.43
CA THR A 138 19.05 -2.42 10.82
C THR A 138 17.79 -1.59 11.10
N TYR A 139 17.64 -0.44 10.43
CA TYR A 139 16.46 0.40 10.51
C TYR A 139 15.49 0.05 9.38
N ARG A 140 14.46 -0.74 9.71
CA ARG A 140 13.33 -1.00 8.80
C ARG A 140 12.34 0.15 8.89
N LEU A 141 12.02 0.75 7.74
CA LEU A 141 11.02 1.80 7.60
C LEU A 141 9.74 1.21 6.98
N PRO A 142 8.71 0.86 7.78
CA PRO A 142 7.55 0.15 7.27
C PRO A 142 6.72 0.97 6.27
N ARG A 143 6.62 2.29 6.51
CA ARG A 143 5.98 3.25 5.60
C ARG A 143 7.05 4.18 5.04
N HIS A 144 7.50 3.85 3.84
CA HIS A 144 8.64 4.48 3.17
C HIS A 144 8.24 5.37 1.99
N GLU A 145 6.95 5.40 1.65
CA GLU A 145 6.40 6.17 0.53
C GLU A 145 5.43 7.21 1.05
N ILE A 146 5.56 8.46 0.57
CA ILE A 146 4.62 9.56 0.80
C ILE A 146 4.10 10.05 -0.54
N VAL A 147 2.77 10.03 -0.73
CA VAL A 147 2.10 10.55 -1.92
C VAL A 147 1.81 12.04 -1.76
N ILE A 148 2.13 12.82 -2.78
CA ILE A 148 1.86 14.26 -2.83
C ILE A 148 0.43 14.48 -3.36
N THR A 149 -0.48 14.85 -2.47
CA THR A 149 -1.90 15.07 -2.81
C THR A 149 -2.55 16.00 -1.79
N ASP A 150 -3.58 16.75 -2.20
CA ASP A 150 -4.28 17.71 -1.34
C ASP A 150 -5.10 17.09 -0.19
N GLY A 151 -4.97 15.77 0.03
CA GLY A 151 -5.88 15.01 0.88
C GLY A 151 -7.20 14.72 0.18
N CYS A 152 -7.96 13.77 0.72
CA CYS A 152 -9.33 13.49 0.27
C CYS A 152 -10.32 14.44 0.95
#